data_AF-A0A353YD21-F1
#
_entry.id   AF-A0A353YD21-F1
#
_cell.length_a   1.000
_cell.length_b   1.000
_cell.length_c   1.000
_cell.angle_alpha   90.00
_cell.angle_beta   90.00
_cell.angle_gamma   90.00
#
_symmetry.space_group_name_H-M   'P 1'
#
loop_
_entity.id
_entity.type
_entity.pdbx_description
1 polymer ?
#
loop_
_entity_poly.entity_id
_entity_poly.type
_entity_poly.pdbx_seq_one_letter_code
_entity_poly.pdbx_strand_id
1 'polypeptide(L)' 'MSAFDYRAPAELYASASKTGKRPMRYTRFKSAAEAIKYAVEVLPPELLIGSTLEVNEERFDGFG' A
#
# COMPACT_ATOMS: atom_id res chain seq x y z
N MET A 1 10.74 15.58 -9.80
CA MET A 1 9.76 14.52 -9.52
C MET A 1 9.82 13.54 -10.67
N SER A 2 10.43 12.38 -10.47
CA SER A 2 10.26 11.24 -11.36
C SER A 2 8.77 10.88 -11.40
N ALA A 3 8.26 10.50 -12.57
CA ALA A 3 6.89 10.01 -12.67
C ALA A 3 6.75 8.72 -11.85
N PHE A 4 5.63 8.57 -11.15
CA PHE A 4 5.30 7.33 -10.45
C PHE A 4 5.12 6.20 -11.47
N ASP A 5 5.92 5.13 -11.36
CA ASP A 5 5.82 3.99 -12.27
C ASP A 5 4.74 3.01 -11.80
N TYR A 6 3.56 3.13 -12.41
CA TYR A 6 2.42 2.25 -12.14
C TYR A 6 2.66 0.79 -12.54
N ARG A 7 3.68 0.49 -13.35
CA ARG A 7 3.99 -0.87 -13.83
C ARG A 7 5.01 -1.57 -12.94
N ALA A 8 5.69 -0.84 -12.07
CA ALA A 8 6.67 -1.38 -11.15
C ALA A 8 6.01 -2.36 -10.16
N PRO A 9 6.71 -3.43 -9.76
CA PRO A 9 6.26 -4.30 -8.68
C PRO A 9 5.98 -3.50 -7.41
N ALA A 10 4.98 -3.93 -6.66
CA ALA A 10 4.54 -3.19 -5.49
C ALA A 10 4.17 -4.12 -4.32
N GLU A 11 4.36 -3.62 -3.12
CA GLU A 11 4.08 -4.32 -1.88
C GLU A 11 3.13 -3.50 -1.04
N LEU A 12 1.99 -4.10 -0.68
CA LEU A 12 0.98 -3.47 0.15
C LEU A 12 1.02 -4.08 1.54
N TYR A 13 1.16 -3.21 2.51
CA TYR A 13 1.15 -3.54 3.92
C TYR A 13 -0.11 -2.89 4.51
N ALA A 14 -1.18 -3.66 4.69
CA ALA A 14 -2.46 -3.13 5.14
C ALA A 14 -2.67 -3.28 6.65
N SER A 15 -3.01 -2.19 7.33
CA SER A 15 -3.21 -2.18 8.80
C SER A 15 -4.39 -1.30 9.22
N ALA A 16 -5.18 -1.80 10.17
CA ALA A 16 -6.28 -1.06 10.80
C ALA A 16 -5.79 0.05 11.75
N SER A 17 -4.48 0.18 11.97
CA SER A 17 -3.93 1.20 12.85
C SER A 17 -2.72 1.87 12.24
N LYS A 18 -2.70 3.19 12.40
CA LYS A 18 -1.54 4.06 12.13
C LYS A 18 -0.45 3.92 13.19
N THR A 19 -0.84 3.57 14.42
CA THR A 19 0.06 3.52 15.57
C THR A 19 -0.17 2.20 16.34
N GLY A 20 0.89 1.42 16.49
CA GLY A 20 0.88 0.18 17.28
C GLY A 20 1.14 -1.10 16.48
N LYS A 21 1.49 -2.17 17.19
CA LYS A 21 1.75 -3.52 16.66
C LYS A 21 0.43 -4.26 16.40
N ARG A 22 -0.36 -3.81 15.43
CA ARG A 22 -1.48 -4.61 14.91
C ARG A 22 -0.99 -5.54 13.80
N PRO A 23 -1.62 -6.70 13.62
CA PRO A 23 -1.29 -7.59 12.51
C PRO A 23 -1.52 -6.84 11.18
N MET A 24 -0.46 -6.75 10.39
CA MET A 24 -0.46 -6.12 9.07
C MET A 24 -0.64 -7.21 8.02
N ARG A 25 -1.58 -7.03 7.10
CA ARG A 25 -1.72 -7.93 5.96
C ARG A 25 -0.71 -7.51 4.90
N TYR A 26 0.24 -8.40 4.63
CA TYR A 26 1.19 -8.24 3.54
C TYR A 26 0.61 -8.83 2.25
N THR A 27 0.71 -8.11 1.14
CA THR A 27 0.35 -8.62 -0.18
C THR A 27 1.25 -7.99 -1.23
N ARG A 28 1.90 -8.84 -2.04
CA ARG A 28 2.77 -8.41 -3.13
C ARG A 28 2.03 -8.48 -4.46
N PHE A 29 2.21 -7.46 -5.28
CA PHE A 29 1.58 -7.30 -6.59
C PHE A 29 2.63 -7.21 -7.69
N LYS A 30 2.22 -7.57 -8.91
CA LYS A 30 3.11 -7.47 -10.08
C LYS A 30 3.26 -6.02 -10.54
N SER A 31 2.27 -5.18 -10.23
CA SER A 31 2.30 -3.76 -10.55
C SER A 31 1.71 -2.88 -9.43
N ALA A 32 2.18 -1.64 -9.32
CA ALA A 32 1.64 -0.65 -8.41
C ALA A 32 0.17 -0.30 -8.73
N ALA A 33 -0.21 -0.34 -10.01
CA ALA A 33 -1.61 -0.21 -10.42
C ALA A 33 -2.51 -1.28 -9.79
N GLU A 34 -2.07 -2.55 -9.77
CA GLU A 34 -2.82 -3.64 -9.13
C GLU A 34 -2.92 -3.44 -7.62
N ALA A 35 -1.83 -3.03 -6.98
CA ALA A 35 -1.81 -2.78 -5.54
C ALA A 35 -2.77 -1.64 -5.15
N ILE A 36 -2.78 -0.54 -5.91
CA ILE A 36 -3.69 0.59 -5.70
C ILE A 36 -5.14 0.16 -5.92
N LYS A 37 -5.41 -0.57 -7.01
CA LYS A 37 -6.77 -1.07 -7.29
C LYS A 37 -7.28 -1.95 -6.16
N TYR A 38 -6.46 -2.87 -5.67
CA TYR A 38 -6.81 -3.72 -4.53
C TYR A 38 -7.05 -2.90 -3.26
N ALA A 39 -6.22 -1.89 -2.99
CA ALA A 39 -6.42 -0.98 -1.87
C ALA A 39 -7.77 -0.25 -1.94
N VAL A 40 -8.13 0.28 -3.09
CA VAL A 40 -9.36 1.08 -3.25
C VAL A 40 -10.61 0.22 -3.33
N GLU A 41 -10.57 -0.91 -4.04
CA GLU A 41 -11.78 -1.68 -4.38
C GLU A 41 -12.02 -2.90 -3.46
N VAL A 42 -10.97 -3.47 -2.87
CA VAL A 42 -11.05 -4.76 -2.17
C VAL A 42 -10.79 -4.63 -0.68
N LEU A 43 -9.88 -3.75 -0.27
CA LEU A 43 -9.54 -3.57 1.13
C LEU A 43 -10.69 -2.87 1.90
N PRO A 44 -11.08 -3.41 3.08
CA PRO A 44 -11.95 -2.71 4.00
C PRO A 44 -11.42 -1.29 4.31
N PRO A 45 -12.26 -0.25 4.31
CA PRO A 45 -11.83 1.13 4.57
C PRO A 45 -11.08 1.33 5.89
N GLU A 46 -11.39 0.52 6.90
CA GLU A 46 -10.72 0.53 8.20
C GLU A 46 -9.23 0.19 8.09
N LEU A 47 -8.85 -0.67 7.14
CA LEU A 47 -7.46 -1.09 6.91
C LEU A 47 -6.67 -0.06 6.09
N LEU A 48 -7.33 0.83 5.34
CA LEU A 48 -6.65 1.84 4.55
C LEU A 48 -5.92 2.88 5.42
N ILE A 49 -6.46 3.15 6.61
CA ILE A 49 -5.99 4.21 7.51
C ILE A 49 -4.51 4.00 7.89
N GLY A 50 -4.08 2.77 8.15
CA GLY A 50 -2.69 2.42 8.47
C GLY A 50 -1.97 1.68 7.35
N SER A 51 -2.51 1.71 6.12
CA SER A 51 -1.87 1.03 5.00
C SER A 51 -0.65 1.80 4.48
N THR A 52 0.36 1.05 4.08
CA THR A 52 1.57 1.54 3.42
C THR A 52 1.77 0.77 2.12
N LEU A 53 2.08 1.49 1.05
CA LEU A 53 2.46 0.92 -0.24
C LEU A 53 3.95 1.15 -0.47
N GLU A 54 4.66 0.15 -0.96
CA GLU A 54 6.06 0.27 -1.36
C GLU A 54 6.19 -0.08 -2.84
N VAL A 55 6.84 0.80 -3.61
CA VAL A 55 7.02 0.66 -5.06
C VAL A 55 8.44 1.08 -5.39
N ASN A 56 9.22 0.21 -6.04
CA ASN A 56 10.63 0.51 -6.38
C ASN A 56 11.45 1.05 -5.19
N GLU A 57 11.34 0.41 -4.02
CA GLU A 57 12.04 0.83 -2.79
C GLU A 57 11.58 2.20 -2.23
N GLU A 58 10.59 2.83 -2.84
CA GLU A 58 9.96 4.07 -2.37
C GLU A 58 8.67 3.75 -1.61
N ARG A 59 8.56 4.33 -0.42
CA ARG A 59 7.43 4.10 0.48
C ARG A 59 6.42 5.24 0.34
N PHE A 60 5.17 4.85 0.07
CA PHE A 60 4.01 5.71 -0.02
C PHE A 60 3.06 5.37 1.13
N ASP A 61 2.92 6.29 2.07
CA ASP A 61 1.90 6.23 3.10
C ASP A 61 1.22 7.60 3.28
N GLY A 62 0.25 7.65 4.19
CA GLY A 62 -0.49 8.88 4.48
C GLY A 62 0.30 9.93 5.27
N PHE A 63 1.59 9.71 5.55
CA PHE A 63 2.48 10.60 6.29
C PHE A 63 3.64 10.98 5.37
N GLY A 64 3.42 11.99 4.53
CA GLY A 64 4.36 12.44 3.50
C GLY A 64 5.78 12.73 3.96
#